data_AF-A0A0E0A203-F1
#
_entry.id   AF-A0A0E0A203-F1
#
_cell.length_a   1.000
_cell.length_b   1.000
_cell.length_c   1.000
_cell.angle_alpha   90.00
_cell.angle_beta   90.00
_cell.angle_gamma   90.00
#
_symmetry.space_group_name_H-M   'P 1'
#
loop_
_entity.id
_entity.type
_entity.pdbx_description
1 polymer ?
#
loop_
_entity_poly.entity_id
_entity_poly.type
_entity_poly.pdbx_seq_one_letter_code
_entity_poly.pdbx_strand_id
1 'polypeptide(L)'
;MNWARRGSIWPMTFGLACCAVEMMHTGASRYDFDRFGVIFRPSPRQSDCMIVAGTLTNKMAPALRKVYDQMPEPRWVISMGSCANGGGYYHYSYSVVRGCDRIVPVDIYVPGCPPTAEALLYGVLQLQKKINRRRDFLHWWNK
;
A
#
# COMPACT_ATOMS: atom_id res chain seq x y z
N MET A 1 -7.10 15.38 14.24
CA MET A 1 -6.59 14.00 14.09
C MET A 1 -6.35 13.61 12.63
N ASN A 2 -7.36 13.62 11.75
CA ASN A 2 -7.21 13.14 10.36
C ASN A 2 -6.19 13.94 9.53
N TRP A 3 -6.07 15.25 9.76
CA TRP A 3 -5.06 16.08 9.10
C TRP A 3 -3.64 15.58 9.36
N ALA A 4 -3.31 15.25 10.61
CA ALA A 4 -1.99 14.71 10.96
C ALA A 4 -1.75 13.35 10.28
N ARG A 5 -2.73 12.44 10.36
CA ARG A 5 -2.65 11.11 9.73
C ARG A 5 -2.50 11.16 8.21
N ARG A 6 -3.17 12.10 7.52
CA ARG A 6 -3.03 12.25 6.06
C ARG A 6 -1.73 12.95 5.64
N GLY A 7 -1.21 13.83 6.50
CA GLY A 7 0.00 14.62 6.22
C GLY A 7 1.30 13.93 6.61
N SER A 8 1.23 12.78 7.29
CA SER A 8 2.38 11.97 7.68
C SER A 8 2.05 10.49 7.46
N ILE A 9 1.83 10.10 6.20
CA ILE A 9 1.60 8.70 5.86
C ILE A 9 2.95 8.07 5.60
N TRP A 10 3.40 7.16 6.46
CA TRP A 10 4.68 6.48 6.27
C TRP A 10 4.46 5.08 5.69
N PRO A 11 4.59 4.90 4.37
CA PRO A 11 4.48 3.59 3.76
C PRO A 11 5.73 2.75 4.06
N MET A 12 5.50 1.49 4.39
CA MET A 12 6.52 0.46 4.28
C MET A 12 6.54 -0.10 2.85
N THR A 13 7.73 -0.16 2.29
CA THR A 13 7.96 -0.62 0.92
C THR A 13 7.97 -2.13 0.85
N PHE A 14 6.93 -2.74 0.30
CA PHE A 14 6.91 -4.17 0.00
C PHE A 14 7.08 -4.40 -1.50
N GLY A 15 8.27 -4.07 -1.99
CA GLY A 15 8.65 -4.18 -3.40
C GLY A 15 9.04 -5.62 -3.76
N LEU A 16 8.18 -6.32 -4.49
CA LEU A 16 8.36 -7.74 -4.85
C LEU A 16 8.80 -7.96 -6.30
N ALA A 17 8.46 -7.05 -7.21
CA ALA A 17 8.69 -7.20 -8.65
C ALA A 17 8.82 -5.84 -9.36
N CYS A 18 8.51 -5.78 -10.65
CA CYS A 18 8.65 -4.59 -11.51
C CYS A 18 7.94 -3.33 -10.98
N CYS A 19 6.83 -3.45 -10.27
CA CYS A 19 6.13 -2.31 -9.67
C CYS A 19 6.96 -1.59 -8.60
N ALA A 20 7.96 -2.26 -8.00
CA ALA A 20 8.88 -1.64 -7.06
C ALA A 20 9.74 -0.56 -7.72
N VAL A 21 10.11 -0.74 -9.00
CA VAL A 21 10.90 0.25 -9.75
C VAL A 21 10.07 1.51 -10.01
N GLU A 22 8.80 1.35 -10.40
CA GLU A 22 7.90 2.50 -10.51
C GLU A 22 7.64 3.17 -9.15
N MET A 23 7.62 2.42 -8.06
CA MET A 23 7.58 3.01 -6.71
C MET A 23 8.84 3.82 -6.40
N MET A 24 10.02 3.37 -6.83
CA MET A 24 11.25 4.17 -6.72
C MET A 24 11.18 5.43 -7.57
N HIS A 25 10.62 5.36 -8.78
CA HIS A 25 10.37 6.53 -9.63
C HIS A 25 9.40 7.53 -8.98
N THR A 26 8.39 7.06 -8.24
CA THR A 26 7.52 7.96 -7.47
C THR A 26 8.22 8.66 -6.32
N GLY A 27 9.20 8.01 -5.71
CA GLY A 27 10.07 8.61 -4.70
C GLY A 27 11.19 9.48 -5.28
N ALA A 28 11.38 9.47 -6.61
CA ALA A 28 12.41 10.26 -7.26
C ALA A 28 11.99 11.73 -7.40
N SER A 29 12.95 12.59 -7.71
CA SER A 29 12.81 14.06 -7.74
C SER A 29 11.68 14.59 -8.63
N ARG A 30 11.25 13.85 -9.65
CA ARG A 30 10.19 14.29 -10.57
C ARG A 30 8.81 14.32 -9.92
N TYR A 31 8.48 13.29 -9.13
CA TYR A 31 7.15 13.11 -8.53
C TYR A 31 7.16 13.31 -7.01
N ASP A 32 8.33 13.20 -6.38
CA ASP A 32 8.66 13.55 -5.00
C ASP A 32 7.56 13.25 -3.97
N PHE A 33 7.56 12.01 -3.47
CA PHE A 33 6.68 11.59 -2.39
C PHE A 33 6.88 12.35 -1.07
N ASP A 34 8.09 12.85 -0.81
CA ASP A 34 8.38 13.55 0.44
C ASP A 34 7.58 14.87 0.55
N ARG A 35 7.34 15.52 -0.59
CA ARG A 35 6.46 16.70 -0.69
C ARG A 35 5.05 16.47 -0.14
N PHE A 36 4.54 15.24 -0.19
CA PHE A 36 3.23 14.87 0.33
C PHE A 36 3.28 14.33 1.76
N GLY A 37 4.43 14.41 2.43
CA GLY A 37 4.66 13.85 3.76
C GLY A 37 4.76 12.33 3.75
N VAL A 38 5.12 11.74 2.61
CA VAL A 38 5.20 10.29 2.39
C VAL A 38 6.65 9.85 2.44
N ILE A 39 7.04 9.24 3.56
CA ILE A 39 8.41 8.78 3.78
C ILE A 39 8.42 7.26 3.89
N PHE A 40 9.27 6.62 3.11
CA PHE A 40 9.42 5.17 3.16
C PHE A 40 10.12 4.75 4.47
N ARG A 41 9.43 3.92 5.26
CA ARG A 41 9.99 3.32 6.47
C ARG A 41 10.35 1.85 6.22
N PRO A 42 11.59 1.42 6.48
CA PRO A 42 12.00 0.04 6.25
C PRO A 42 11.44 -0.93 7.32
N SER A 43 11.02 -0.40 8.47
CA SER A 43 10.46 -1.23 9.56
C SER A 43 8.93 -1.15 9.57
N PRO A 44 8.21 -2.30 9.65
CA PRO A 44 6.75 -2.31 9.72
C PRO A 44 6.21 -1.71 11.03
N ARG A 45 7.02 -1.70 12.09
CA ARG A 45 6.63 -1.20 13.42
C ARG A 45 6.43 0.32 13.47
N GLN A 46 6.96 1.04 12.48
CA GLN A 46 6.90 2.51 12.40
C GLN A 46 6.14 2.97 11.16
N SER A 47 5.45 2.08 10.45
CA SER A 47 4.76 2.39 9.20
C SER A 47 3.25 2.36 9.39
N ASP A 48 2.56 3.32 8.79
CA ASP A 48 1.09 3.43 8.82
C ASP A 48 0.45 2.82 7.58
N CYS A 49 1.19 2.69 6.48
CA CYS A 49 0.69 2.15 5.22
C CYS A 49 1.59 1.02 4.71
N MET A 50 1.04 -0.02 4.12
CA MET A 50 1.81 -1.04 3.42
C MET A 50 1.49 -0.97 1.93
N ILE A 51 2.52 -0.76 1.10
CA ILE A 51 2.37 -0.79 -0.36
C ILE A 51 2.87 -2.14 -0.88
N VAL A 52 1.94 -2.99 -1.32
CA VAL A 52 2.26 -4.27 -1.94
C VAL A 52 2.50 -4.06 -3.43
N ALA A 53 3.77 -3.99 -3.83
CA ALA A 53 4.16 -3.67 -5.20
C ALA A 53 4.81 -4.86 -5.91
N GLY A 54 3.97 -5.65 -6.56
CA GLY A 54 4.40 -6.77 -7.38
C GLY A 54 3.59 -8.04 -7.14
N THR A 55 4.05 -9.14 -7.75
CA THR A 55 3.38 -10.43 -7.66
C THR A 55 3.58 -11.06 -6.28
N LEU A 56 2.50 -11.59 -5.71
CA LEU A 56 2.54 -12.32 -4.45
C LEU A 56 2.62 -13.82 -4.75
N THR A 57 3.73 -14.46 -4.38
CA THR A 57 3.87 -15.92 -4.51
C THR A 57 3.35 -16.63 -3.27
N ASN A 58 2.93 -17.90 -3.43
CA ASN A 58 2.42 -18.72 -2.33
C ASN A 58 3.43 -18.83 -1.18
N LYS A 59 4.73 -18.87 -1.50
CA LYS A 59 5.82 -18.89 -0.50
C LYS A 59 5.95 -17.57 0.26
N MET A 60 5.65 -16.44 -0.37
CA MET A 60 5.76 -15.11 0.24
C MET A 60 4.51 -14.71 1.04
N ALA A 61 3.36 -15.31 0.76
CA ALA A 61 2.10 -15.05 1.45
C ALA A 61 2.19 -15.03 3.00
N PRO A 62 2.78 -16.05 3.68
CA PRO A 62 2.91 -16.02 5.13
C PRO A 62 3.83 -14.89 5.63
N ALA A 63 4.89 -14.55 4.88
CA ALA A 63 5.79 -13.46 5.24
C ALA A 63 5.08 -12.11 5.15
N LEU A 64 4.30 -11.89 4.08
CA LEU A 64 3.49 -10.68 3.92
C LEU A 64 2.50 -10.54 5.09
N ARG A 65 1.81 -11.62 5.47
CA ARG A 65 0.87 -11.59 6.59
C ARG A 65 1.56 -11.23 7.91
N LYS A 66 2.69 -11.87 8.21
CA LYS A 66 3.47 -11.61 9.42
C LYS A 66 3.92 -10.15 9.51
N VAL A 67 4.32 -9.56 8.39
CA VAL A 67 4.74 -8.17 8.32
C VAL A 67 3.57 -7.22 8.56
N TYR A 68 2.41 -7.50 7.94
CA TYR A 68 1.18 -6.73 8.16
C TYR A 68 0.71 -6.78 9.62
N ASP A 69 0.77 -7.95 10.26
CA ASP A 69 0.36 -8.12 11.66
C ASP A 69 1.30 -7.40 12.64
N GLN A 70 2.52 -7.04 12.23
CA GLN A 70 3.47 -6.26 13.04
C GLN A 70 3.26 -4.75 12.96
N MET A 71 2.37 -4.27 12.07
CA MET A 71 2.09 -2.85 11.92
C MET A 71 1.16 -2.33 13.02
N PRO A 72 1.45 -1.16 13.61
CA PRO A 72 0.58 -0.53 14.60
C PRO A 72 -0.76 -0.12 13.98
N GLU A 73 -1.79 0.00 14.80
CA GLU A 73 -3.05 0.60 14.39
C GLU A 73 -2.99 2.12 14.62
N PRO A 74 -3.40 2.98 13.66
CA PRO A 74 -4.12 2.73 12.40
C PRO A 74 -3.20 2.32 11.24
N ARG A 75 -3.55 1.22 10.55
CA ARG A 75 -2.83 0.72 9.37
C ARG A 75 -3.70 0.73 8.12
N TRP A 76 -3.08 0.96 6.97
CA TRP A 76 -3.71 0.90 5.64
C TRP A 76 -2.90 0.05 4.66
N VAL A 77 -3.56 -0.47 3.63
CA VAL A 77 -2.90 -1.25 2.56
C VAL A 77 -3.24 -0.70 1.18
N ILE A 78 -2.20 -0.39 0.41
CA ILE A 78 -2.32 -0.08 -1.02
C ILE A 78 -1.81 -1.28 -1.81
N SER A 79 -2.66 -1.83 -2.68
CA SER A 79 -2.26 -2.85 -3.64
C SER A 79 -1.83 -2.15 -4.94
N MET A 80 -0.56 -2.31 -5.31
CA MET A 80 0.04 -1.66 -6.47
C MET A 80 0.29 -2.67 -7.59
N GLY A 81 -0.44 -2.48 -8.70
CA GLY A 81 -0.27 -3.25 -9.92
C GLY A 81 -1.21 -4.46 -10.04
N SER A 82 -1.41 -4.89 -11.28
CA SER A 82 -2.37 -5.95 -11.64
C SER A 82 -2.09 -7.27 -10.91
N CYS A 83 -0.81 -7.59 -10.70
CA CYS A 83 -0.39 -8.82 -10.02
C CYS A 83 -0.78 -8.82 -8.53
N ALA A 84 -0.59 -7.69 -7.84
CA ALA A 84 -0.99 -7.55 -6.44
C ALA A 84 -2.52 -7.50 -6.28
N ASN A 85 -3.24 -6.90 -7.22
CA ASN A 85 -4.69 -6.74 -7.13
C ASN A 85 -5.44 -8.07 -7.28
N GLY A 86 -5.03 -8.92 -8.23
CA GLY A 86 -5.78 -10.13 -8.57
C GLY A 86 -4.96 -11.25 -9.21
N GLY A 87 -3.64 -11.27 -9.02
CA GLY A 87 -2.73 -12.23 -9.68
C GLY A 87 -2.25 -11.76 -11.05
N GLY A 88 -2.98 -10.86 -11.71
CA GLY A 88 -2.55 -10.15 -12.91
C GLY A 88 -2.14 -11.08 -14.04
N TYR A 89 -1.00 -10.80 -14.66
CA TYR A 89 -0.46 -11.61 -15.75
C TYR A 89 -0.23 -13.07 -15.37
N TYR A 90 0.07 -13.34 -14.10
CA TYR A 90 0.35 -14.68 -13.58
C TYR A 90 -0.85 -15.34 -12.89
N HIS A 91 -2.08 -14.89 -13.17
CA HIS A 91 -3.30 -15.37 -12.51
C HIS A 91 -3.49 -16.90 -12.57
N TYR A 92 -3.09 -17.51 -13.70
CA TYR A 92 -3.20 -18.95 -13.94
C TYR A 92 -1.95 -19.75 -13.54
N SER A 93 -0.94 -19.12 -12.93
CA SER A 93 0.25 -19.81 -12.44
C SER A 93 -0.04 -20.61 -11.17
N TYR A 94 0.66 -21.73 -10.98
CA TYR A 94 0.54 -22.61 -9.81
C TYR A 94 1.13 -21.99 -8.52
N SER A 95 2.08 -21.06 -8.65
CA SER A 95 2.87 -20.53 -7.54
C SER A 95 2.45 -19.14 -7.08
N VAL A 96 1.42 -18.55 -7.69
CA VAL A 96 0.99 -17.16 -7.48
C VAL A 96 -0.35 -17.11 -6.76
N VAL A 97 -0.44 -16.23 -5.77
CA VAL A 97 -1.69 -15.91 -5.09
C VAL A 97 -2.49 -14.98 -6.00
N ARG A 98 -3.78 -15.28 -6.19
CA ARG A 98 -4.70 -14.48 -7.00
C ARG A 98 -5.16 -13.23 -6.24
N GLY A 99 -4.22 -12.34 -5.94
CA GLY A 99 -4.42 -11.07 -5.24
C GLY A 99 -4.00 -11.10 -3.77
N CYS A 100 -3.42 -9.99 -3.31
CA CYS A 100 -3.03 -9.79 -1.91
C CYS A 100 -4.25 -9.67 -0.97
N ASP A 101 -5.43 -9.38 -1.51
CA ASP A 101 -6.70 -9.28 -0.77
C ASP A 101 -7.06 -10.57 -0.02
N ARG A 102 -6.57 -11.73 -0.50
CA ARG A 102 -6.74 -13.01 0.19
C ARG A 102 -5.95 -13.13 1.50
N ILE A 103 -4.90 -12.31 1.66
CA ILE A 103 -3.95 -12.38 2.79
C ILE A 103 -4.13 -11.19 3.73
N VAL A 104 -4.32 -10.00 3.16
CA VAL A 104 -4.46 -8.74 3.90
C VAL A 104 -5.63 -7.93 3.34
N PRO A 105 -6.38 -7.22 4.19
CA PRO A 105 -7.47 -6.37 3.72
C PRO A 105 -6.90 -5.17 2.97
N VAL A 106 -7.24 -5.02 1.69
CA VAL A 106 -6.75 -3.91 0.85
C VAL A 106 -7.68 -2.71 0.95
N ASP A 107 -7.11 -1.51 1.15
CA ASP A 107 -7.89 -0.28 1.21
C ASP A 107 -8.08 0.38 -0.14
N ILE A 108 -7.04 0.34 -0.99
CA ILE A 108 -6.98 0.98 -2.30
C ILE A 108 -6.23 0.09 -3.28
N TYR A 109 -6.79 -0.03 -4.48
CA TYR A 109 -6.20 -0.74 -5.60
C TYR A 109 -5.71 0.26 -6.65
N VAL A 110 -4.44 0.17 -7.03
CA VAL A 110 -3.86 0.96 -8.11
C VAL A 110 -3.71 0.07 -9.34
N PRO A 111 -4.47 0.31 -10.43
CA PRO A 111 -4.38 -0.49 -11.65
C PRO A 111 -3.12 -0.13 -12.47
N GLY A 112 -2.51 -1.13 -13.11
CA GLY A 112 -1.37 -0.97 -14.03
C GLY A 112 -0.41 -2.17 -14.04
N CYS A 113 0.48 -2.27 -15.04
CA CYS A 113 1.45 -3.37 -15.16
C CYS A 113 2.75 -2.96 -15.93
N PRO A 114 3.62 -2.12 -15.35
CA PRO A 114 3.49 -1.49 -14.04
C PRO A 114 2.58 -0.24 -14.11
N PRO A 115 1.94 0.15 -12.99
CA PRO A 115 1.24 1.43 -12.92
C PRO A 115 2.24 2.58 -13.07
N THR A 116 1.87 3.63 -13.79
CA THR A 116 2.71 4.83 -13.90
C THR A 116 2.92 5.45 -12.53
N ALA A 117 4.05 6.12 -12.34
CA ALA A 117 4.34 6.87 -11.12
C ALA A 117 3.18 7.82 -10.71
N GLU A 118 2.58 8.50 -11.68
CA GLU A 118 1.42 9.37 -11.47
C GLU A 118 0.19 8.61 -10.95
N ALA A 119 -0.06 7.40 -11.44
CA ALA A 119 -1.17 6.57 -10.99
C ALA A 119 -0.99 6.12 -9.53
N LEU A 120 0.24 5.79 -9.12
CA LEU A 120 0.52 5.47 -7.72
C LEU A 120 0.36 6.70 -6.83
N LEU A 121 0.89 7.87 -7.25
CA LEU A 121 0.69 9.13 -6.54
C LEU A 121 -0.80 9.44 -6.37
N TYR A 122 -1.60 9.26 -7.41
CA TYR A 122 -3.04 9.40 -7.35
C TYR A 122 -3.69 8.41 -6.36
N GLY A 123 -3.22 7.16 -6.31
CA GLY A 123 -3.63 6.18 -5.32
C GLY A 123 -3.40 6.64 -3.89
N VAL A 124 -2.24 7.26 -3.61
CA VAL A 124 -1.93 7.83 -2.30
C VAL A 124 -2.83 9.03 -1.97
N LEU A 125 -3.08 9.93 -2.94
CA LEU A 125 -4.03 11.04 -2.75
C LEU A 125 -5.45 10.53 -2.46
N GLN A 126 -5.85 9.43 -3.09
CA GLN A 126 -7.13 8.78 -2.80
C GLN A 126 -7.16 8.16 -1.40
N LEU A 127 -6.03 7.65 -0.90
CA LEU A 127 -5.89 7.19 0.49
C LEU A 127 -6.04 8.35 1.46
N GLN A 128 -5.37 9.47 1.18
CA GLN A 128 -5.52 10.70 1.98
C GLN A 128 -6.98 11.17 2.03
N LYS A 129 -7.71 11.10 0.91
CA LYS A 129 -9.16 11.39 0.87
C LYS A 129 -9.99 10.38 1.69
N LYS A 130 -9.61 9.10 1.71
CA LYS A 130 -10.24 8.07 2.56
C LYS A 130 -10.01 8.38 4.05
N ILE A 131 -8.78 8.72 4.44
CA ILE A 131 -8.40 9.08 5.81
C ILE A 131 -9.11 10.37 6.25
N ASN A 132 -9.25 11.36 5.37
CA ASN A 132 -9.90 12.62 5.72
C ASN A 132 -11.38 12.42 6.13
N ARG A 133 -12.04 11.41 5.57
CA ARG A 133 -13.45 11.08 5.85
C ARG A 133 -13.66 10.25 7.12
N ARG A 134 -12.60 9.74 7.76
CA ARG A 134 -12.73 8.97 9.01
C ARG A 134 -13.32 9.83 10.12
N ARG A 135 -14.19 9.25 10.95
CA ARG A 135 -14.83 9.94 12.08
C ARG A 135 -14.57 9.20 13.39
N ASP A 136 -13.32 8.78 13.60
CA ASP A 136 -12.93 7.88 14.69
C ASP A 136 -13.34 8.42 16.08
N PHE A 137 -13.12 9.71 16.34
CA PHE A 137 -13.50 10.33 17.62
C PHE A 137 -15.03 10.37 17.83
N LEU A 138 -15.79 10.66 16.77
CA LEU A 138 -17.26 10.66 16.84
C LEU A 138 -17.82 9.25 17.06
N HIS A 139 -17.23 8.24 16.39
CA HIS A 139 -17.61 6.84 16.58
C HIS A 139 -17.27 6.33 17.98
N TRP A 140 -16.20 6.83 18.59
CA TRP A 140 -15.89 6.54 19.98
C TRP A 140 -16.87 7.22 20.95
N TRP A 141 -17.24 8.48 20.70
CA TRP A 141 -18.20 9.21 21.54
C TRP A 141 -19.62 8.62 21.50
N ASN A 142 -20.03 8.07 20.35
CA ASN A 142 -21.36 7.49 20.15
C ASN A 142 -21.44 6.01 20.54
N LYS A 143 -20.34 5.42 21.02
CA LYS A 143 -20.30 4.06 21.57
C LYS A 143 -20.39 4.11 23.08
#